data_AF-A0AAE9JB87-F1
#
_entry.id   AF-A0AAE9JB87-F1
#
_cell.length_a   1.000
_cell.length_b   1.000
_cell.length_c   1.000
_cell.angle_alpha   90.00
_cell.angle_beta   90.00
_cell.angle_gamma   90.00
#
_symmetry.space_group_name_H-M   'P 1'
#
loop_
_entity.id
_entity.type
_entity.pdbx_description
1 polymer ?
#
loop_
_entity_poly.entity_id
_entity_poly.type
_entity_poly.pdbx_seq_one_letter_code
_entity_poly.pdbx_strand_id
1 'polypeptide(L)'
;MKAENFRCDDPSKEKVPLKVNRYFKEVFGPARSEGKYVYSRAFFNPKHTKIGCSKEKTCPDTTKAAENAGKTIKIWGVCILGPSNDYHFDDSNTPEKNGMPTYEKYGDLLGVGTGSSGRFFSLTLFLVSILAFYF
;
A
#
# COMPACT_ATOMS: atom_id res chain seq x y z
N MET A 1 -4.67 15.26 2.65
CA MET A 1 -5.52 14.10 2.33
C MET A 1 -5.25 13.04 3.39
N LYS A 2 -6.27 12.48 4.04
CA LYS A 2 -6.09 11.49 5.11
C LYS A 2 -6.71 10.16 4.69
N ALA A 3 -5.91 9.11 4.58
CA ALA A 3 -6.37 7.78 4.17
C ALA A 3 -7.19 7.07 5.27
N GLU A 4 -7.03 7.47 6.53
CA GLU A 4 -7.82 6.94 7.66
C GLU A 4 -9.33 7.15 7.47
N ASN A 5 -9.70 8.34 6.98
CA ASN A 5 -11.09 8.78 6.79
C ASN A 5 -11.77 8.16 5.56
N PHE A 6 -11.06 7.32 4.83
CA PHE A 6 -11.50 6.81 3.55
C PHE A 6 -12.46 5.63 3.69
N ARG A 7 -13.49 5.54 2.85
CA ARG A 7 -14.43 4.41 2.85
C ARG A 7 -13.97 3.37 1.84
N CYS A 8 -13.82 2.12 2.26
CA CYS A 8 -13.35 1.03 1.42
C CYS A 8 -14.15 0.89 0.10
N ASP A 9 -15.42 1.28 0.12
CA ASP A 9 -16.35 1.14 -1.01
C ASP A 9 -16.46 2.40 -1.88
N ASP A 10 -15.71 3.48 -1.60
CA ASP A 10 -15.82 4.75 -2.35
C ASP A 10 -15.10 4.66 -3.72
N PRO A 11 -15.79 4.71 -4.85
CA PRO A 11 -15.18 4.56 -6.17
C PRO A 11 -14.46 5.83 -6.67
N SER A 12 -14.59 6.96 -5.98
CA SER A 12 -14.18 8.28 -6.49
C SER A 12 -12.69 8.62 -6.35
N LYS A 13 -11.89 7.72 -5.78
CA LYS A 13 -10.46 7.95 -5.51
C LYS A 13 -9.62 6.77 -5.98
N GLU A 14 -8.51 7.08 -6.62
CA GLU A 14 -7.48 6.11 -6.94
C GLU A 14 -6.83 5.63 -5.64
N LYS A 15 -7.13 4.38 -5.30
CA LYS A 15 -6.63 3.69 -4.11
C LYS A 15 -5.52 2.76 -4.53
N VAL A 16 -4.44 2.80 -3.78
CA VAL A 16 -3.36 1.84 -3.90
C VAL A 16 -3.33 0.99 -2.63
N PRO A 17 -3.66 -0.31 -2.70
CA PRO A 17 -3.46 -1.20 -1.56
C PRO A 17 -1.97 -1.24 -1.21
N LEU A 18 -1.64 -1.44 0.05
CA LEU A 18 -0.24 -1.59 0.49
C LEU A 18 0.14 -3.03 0.82
N LYS A 19 -0.85 -3.87 1.13
CA LYS A 19 -0.67 -5.31 1.33
C LYS A 19 -2.00 -5.99 1.09
N VAL A 20 -1.99 -7.15 0.47
CA VAL A 20 -3.22 -7.87 0.12
C VAL A 20 -3.10 -9.36 0.42
N ASN A 21 -4.23 -10.03 0.60
CA ASN A 21 -4.22 -11.49 0.78
C ASN A 21 -4.00 -12.21 -0.56
N ARG A 22 -3.68 -13.50 -0.47
CA ARG A 22 -3.48 -14.37 -1.64
C ARG A 22 -4.67 -14.33 -2.59
N TYR A 23 -5.89 -14.39 -2.06
CA TYR A 23 -7.10 -14.39 -2.88
C TYR A 23 -7.26 -13.10 -3.70
N PHE A 24 -6.95 -11.94 -3.13
CA PHE A 24 -6.91 -10.70 -3.90
C PHE A 24 -5.93 -10.78 -5.08
N LYS A 25 -4.74 -11.38 -4.90
CA LYS A 25 -3.77 -11.57 -5.99
C LYS A 25 -4.27 -12.54 -7.06
N GLU A 26 -5.05 -13.55 -6.70
CA GLU A 26 -5.65 -14.48 -7.67
C GLU A 26 -6.74 -13.79 -8.50
N VAL A 27 -7.55 -12.92 -7.88
CA VAL A 27 -8.65 -12.20 -8.55
C VAL A 27 -8.17 -10.98 -9.33
N PHE A 28 -7.26 -10.19 -8.75
CA PHE A 28 -6.81 -8.89 -9.29
C PHE A 28 -5.35 -8.89 -9.76
N GLY A 29 -4.57 -9.94 -9.50
CA GLY A 29 -3.28 -10.14 -10.17
C GLY A 29 -3.39 -10.24 -11.71
N PRO A 30 -4.50 -10.77 -12.28
CA PRO A 30 -4.80 -10.69 -13.71
C PRO A 30 -5.25 -9.30 -14.16
N ALA A 31 -5.56 -8.35 -13.25
CA ALA A 31 -5.74 -6.93 -13.59
C ALA A 31 -4.42 -6.23 -14.00
N ARG A 32 -3.41 -7.03 -14.38
CA ARG A 32 -2.56 -6.78 -15.55
C ARG A 32 -3.46 -6.60 -16.80
N SER A 33 -4.21 -5.51 -16.87
CA SER A 33 -4.66 -5.01 -18.16
C SER A 33 -3.37 -4.74 -18.96
N GLU A 34 -3.08 -5.59 -19.94
CA GLU A 34 -1.92 -5.44 -20.84
C GLU A 34 -0.54 -5.46 -20.14
N GLY A 35 -0.39 -6.22 -19.04
CA GLY A 35 0.89 -6.29 -18.31
C GLY A 35 1.24 -5.05 -17.47
N LYS A 36 0.29 -4.12 -17.31
CA LYS A 36 0.46 -2.86 -16.56
C LYS A 36 0.23 -3.10 -15.07
N TYR A 37 1.16 -2.68 -14.21
CA TYR A 37 0.97 -2.76 -12.76
C TYR A 37 0.22 -1.53 -12.27
N VAL A 38 -1.11 -1.50 -12.49
CA VAL A 38 -1.97 -0.33 -12.27
C VAL A 38 -1.74 0.35 -10.91
N TYR A 39 -1.72 -0.43 -9.83
CA TYR A 39 -1.49 0.10 -8.48
C TYR A 39 -0.09 0.67 -8.26
N SER A 40 0.95 0.05 -8.82
CA SER A 40 2.31 0.58 -8.70
C SER A 40 2.48 1.85 -9.54
N ARG A 41 1.93 1.86 -10.76
CA ARG A 41 1.99 3.01 -11.68
C ARG A 41 1.39 4.27 -11.10
N ALA A 42 0.37 4.13 -10.28
CA ALA A 42 -0.27 5.25 -9.60
C ALA A 42 0.76 6.12 -8.84
N PHE A 43 1.77 5.52 -8.19
CA PHE A 43 2.82 6.27 -7.50
C PHE A 43 3.76 7.05 -8.43
N PHE A 44 3.80 6.69 -9.71
CA PHE A 44 4.67 7.29 -10.72
C PHE A 44 3.93 8.26 -11.64
N ASN A 45 2.63 8.43 -11.47
CA ASN A 45 1.87 9.41 -12.22
C ASN A 45 2.27 10.83 -11.75
N PRO A 46 2.93 11.65 -12.59
CA PRO A 46 3.40 12.97 -12.19
C PRO A 46 2.26 13.96 -11.90
N LYS A 47 1.02 13.65 -12.31
CA LYS A 47 -0.16 14.46 -11.97
C LYS A 47 -0.63 14.24 -10.53
N HIS A 48 -0.16 13.19 -9.84
CA HIS A 48 -0.42 12.96 -8.42
C HIS A 48 0.50 13.82 -7.55
N THR A 49 0.03 15.02 -7.22
CA THR A 49 0.76 15.97 -6.36
C THR A 49 0.50 15.78 -4.87
N LYS A 50 -0.47 14.93 -4.50
CA LYS A 50 -0.86 14.66 -3.12
C LYS A 50 -0.96 13.16 -2.88
N ILE A 51 -0.36 12.72 -1.80
CA ILE A 51 -0.43 11.35 -1.29
C ILE A 51 -0.88 11.38 0.17
N GLY A 52 -1.72 10.44 0.56
CA GLY A 52 -2.05 10.19 1.95
C GLY A 52 -2.17 8.69 2.16
N CYS A 53 -1.43 8.13 3.12
CA CYS A 53 -1.41 6.70 3.39
C CYS A 53 -1.82 6.41 4.83
N SER A 54 -2.42 5.26 5.05
CA SER A 54 -2.73 4.74 6.37
C SER A 54 -2.34 3.27 6.39
N LYS A 55 -1.44 2.90 7.30
CA LYS A 55 -1.01 1.51 7.49
C LYS A 55 -2.03 0.67 8.28
N GLU A 56 -2.86 1.34 9.07
CA GLU A 56 -3.85 0.74 9.97
C GLU A 56 -5.18 0.46 9.28
N LYS A 57 -5.46 1.16 8.17
CA LYS A 57 -6.69 0.94 7.41
C LYS A 57 -6.73 -0.49 6.88
N THR A 58 -7.80 -1.20 7.21
CA THR A 58 -8.07 -2.53 6.67
C THR A 58 -9.42 -2.53 5.96
N CYS A 59 -9.46 -3.08 4.75
CA CYS A 59 -10.67 -3.18 3.94
C CYS A 59 -10.92 -4.66 3.60
N PRO A 60 -11.79 -5.33 4.36
CA PRO A 60 -12.33 -6.62 3.98
C PRO A 60 -13.55 -6.43 3.07
N ASP A 61 -13.59 -7.14 1.95
CA ASP A 61 -14.79 -7.25 1.13
C ASP A 61 -15.03 -8.73 0.80
N THR A 62 -16.27 -9.17 0.94
CA THR A 62 -16.65 -10.58 0.75
C THR A 62 -17.48 -10.67 -0.51
N THR A 63 -16.95 -11.39 -1.50
CA THR A 63 -17.63 -11.56 -2.78
C THR A 63 -18.96 -12.28 -2.59
N LYS A 64 -20.03 -11.65 -3.10
CA LYS A 64 -21.39 -12.23 -3.16
C LYS A 64 -21.67 -12.99 -4.47
N ALA A 65 -20.75 -12.95 -5.43
CA ALA A 65 -20.89 -13.65 -6.71
C ALA A 65 -20.90 -15.17 -6.49
N ALA A 66 -21.87 -15.87 -7.09
CA ALA A 66 -22.19 -17.28 -6.80
C ALA A 66 -20.98 -18.25 -6.90
N GLU A 67 -20.06 -18.03 -7.85
CA GLU A 67 -18.87 -18.87 -8.05
C GLU A 67 -17.77 -18.64 -6.99
N ASN A 68 -17.82 -17.50 -6.28
CA ASN A 68 -16.82 -17.08 -5.30
C ASN A 68 -17.45 -16.66 -3.96
N ALA A 69 -18.68 -17.12 -3.70
CA ALA A 69 -19.45 -16.77 -2.53
C ALA A 69 -18.70 -17.17 -1.25
N GLY A 70 -18.54 -16.23 -0.33
CA GLY A 70 -17.86 -16.45 0.95
C GLY A 70 -16.34 -16.32 0.92
N LYS A 71 -15.71 -16.11 -0.24
CA LYS A 71 -14.29 -15.73 -0.28
C LYS A 71 -14.16 -14.24 0.06
N THR A 72 -13.17 -13.91 0.90
CA THR A 72 -12.92 -12.54 1.35
C THR A 72 -11.62 -12.02 0.77
N ILE A 73 -11.70 -10.89 0.06
CA ILE A 73 -10.52 -10.09 -0.26
C ILE A 73 -10.16 -9.25 0.96
N LYS A 74 -8.87 -9.24 1.31
CA LYS A 74 -8.37 -8.45 2.44
C LYS A 74 -7.26 -7.53 1.96
N ILE A 75 -7.45 -6.25 2.21
CA ILE A 75 -6.45 -5.21 2.00
C ILE A 75 -6.02 -4.71 3.38
N TRP A 76 -4.71 -4.67 3.62
CA TRP A 76 -4.10 -4.01 4.77
C TRP A 76 -3.28 -2.83 4.27
N GLY A 77 -3.52 -1.68 4.87
CA GLY A 77 -2.94 -0.42 4.47
C GLY A 77 -3.42 0.07 3.10
N VAL A 78 -3.62 1.37 2.98
CA VAL A 78 -4.02 2.01 1.72
C VAL A 78 -3.34 3.36 1.57
N CYS A 79 -2.92 3.67 0.35
CA CYS A 79 -2.59 5.01 -0.07
C CYS A 79 -3.68 5.54 -1.00
N ILE A 80 -3.97 6.82 -0.85
CA ILE A 80 -4.79 7.59 -1.78
C ILE A 80 -3.84 8.53 -2.49
N LEU A 81 -4.05 8.68 -3.78
CA LEU A 81 -3.29 9.58 -4.62
C LEU A 81 -4.25 10.58 -5.25
N GLY A 82 -3.77 11.79 -5.48
CA GLY A 82 -4.59 12.80 -6.12
C GLY A 82 -3.79 14.00 -6.60
N PRO A 83 -4.42 14.85 -7.43
CA PRO A 83 -5.74 14.70 -8.04
C PRO A 83 -5.85 13.49 -9.00
N SER A 84 -7.01 12.82 -9.04
CA SER A 84 -7.26 11.67 -9.92
C SER A 84 -7.23 12.13 -11.37
N ASN A 85 -6.16 11.81 -12.08
CA ASN A 85 -5.98 12.24 -13.46
C ASN A 85 -5.20 11.18 -14.22
N ASP A 86 -5.70 10.79 -15.38
CA ASP A 86 -4.98 9.85 -16.23
C ASP A 86 -3.70 10.49 -16.77
N TYR A 87 -2.63 9.69 -16.78
CA TYR A 87 -1.35 10.05 -17.36
C TYR A 87 -0.89 8.92 -18.28
N HIS A 88 -0.59 9.29 -19.52
CA HIS A 88 -0.02 8.37 -20.49
C HIS A 88 1.50 8.36 -20.31
N PHE A 89 2.05 7.23 -19.90
CA PHE A 89 3.49 7.03 -19.88
C PHE A 89 4.01 6.87 -21.31
N ASP A 90 5.25 7.29 -21.56
CA ASP A 90 5.94 6.95 -22.79
C ASP A 90 6.14 5.43 -22.86
N ASP A 91 5.66 4.79 -23.93
CA ASP A 91 5.75 3.34 -24.11
C ASP A 91 7.19 2.83 -24.21
N SER A 92 8.12 3.69 -24.63
CA SER A 92 9.56 3.38 -24.67
C SER A 92 10.21 3.44 -23.28
N ASN A 93 9.61 4.18 -22.34
CA ASN A 93 10.20 4.52 -21.04
C ASN A 93 9.19 4.35 -19.88
N THR A 94 8.49 3.22 -19.85
CA THR A 94 7.49 2.96 -18.80
C THR A 94 8.15 2.67 -17.44
N PRO A 95 7.49 3.01 -16.32
CA PRO A 95 7.99 2.68 -14.98
C PRO A 95 8.32 1.19 -14.82
N GLU A 96 7.53 0.29 -15.42
CA GLU A 96 7.79 -1.15 -15.41
C GLU A 96 9.15 -1.53 -16.00
N LYS A 97 9.49 -0.93 -17.15
CA LYS A 97 10.77 -1.20 -17.82
C LYS A 97 11.97 -0.69 -17.02
N ASN A 98 11.74 0.28 -16.13
CA ASN A 98 12.75 0.94 -15.31
C ASN A 98 12.79 0.46 -13.86
N GLY A 99 12.35 -0.78 -13.59
CA GLY A 99 12.47 -1.38 -12.26
C GLY A 99 11.54 -0.78 -11.21
N MET A 100 10.36 -0.30 -11.63
CA MET A 100 9.32 0.18 -10.70
C MET A 100 9.03 -0.86 -9.60
N PRO A 101 9.07 -0.45 -8.32
CA PRO A 101 8.67 -1.31 -7.21
C PRO A 101 7.21 -1.74 -7.28
N THR A 102 6.89 -2.89 -6.70
CA THR A 102 5.49 -3.28 -6.48
C THR A 102 4.85 -2.35 -5.43
N TYR A 103 3.52 -2.17 -5.50
CA TYR A 103 2.80 -1.42 -4.47
C TYR A 103 3.03 -1.99 -3.05
N GLU A 104 3.22 -3.31 -2.94
CA GLU A 104 3.52 -3.98 -1.67
C GLU A 104 4.88 -3.58 -1.10
N LYS A 105 5.86 -3.23 -1.94
CA LYS A 105 7.16 -2.73 -1.48
C LYS A 105 7.01 -1.44 -0.66
N TYR A 106 6.07 -0.56 -1.05
CA TYR A 106 5.75 0.63 -0.26
C TYR A 106 5.05 0.26 1.05
N GLY A 107 4.23 -0.80 1.06
CA GLY A 107 3.66 -1.35 2.29
C GLY A 107 4.73 -1.84 3.25
N ASP A 108 5.75 -2.54 2.76
CA ASP A 108 6.89 -2.99 3.56
C ASP A 108 7.66 -1.80 4.15
N LEU A 109 7.91 -0.75 3.36
CA LEU A 109 8.57 0.49 3.83
C LEU A 109 7.77 1.20 4.92
N LEU A 110 6.43 1.15 4.84
CA LEU A 110 5.52 1.77 5.80
C LEU A 110 5.20 0.85 7.00
N GLY A 111 5.73 -0.37 7.04
CA GLY A 111 5.49 -1.33 8.12
C GLY A 111 4.05 -1.86 8.15
N VAL A 112 3.45 -2.09 6.99
CA VAL A 112 2.08 -2.61 6.89
C VAL A 112 2.02 -4.09 7.25
N GLY A 113 1.24 -4.43 8.27
CA GLY A 113 1.06 -5.81 8.71
C GLY A 113 2.29 -6.42 9.39
N THR A 114 3.38 -5.67 9.55
CA THR A 114 4.26 -5.88 10.70
C THR A 114 3.49 -5.33 11.88
N GLY A 115 2.95 -6.22 12.73
CA GLY A 115 2.53 -5.79 14.06
C GLY A 115 3.65 -4.93 14.62
N SER A 116 3.32 -3.79 15.21
CA SER A 116 4.26 -2.91 15.89
C SER A 116 5.02 -3.73 16.94
N SER A 117 6.05 -4.47 16.52
CA SER A 117 7.11 -4.93 17.38
C SER A 117 7.85 -3.65 17.67
N GLY A 118 7.35 -2.97 18.71
CA GLY A 118 8.03 -1.85 19.32
C GLY A 118 9.40 -2.36 19.75
N ARG A 119 10.35 -2.34 18.83
CA ARG A 119 11.74 -2.03 19.16
C ARG A 119 11.72 -0.55 19.54
N PHE A 120 11.05 -0.25 20.66
CA PHE A 120 11.49 0.82 21.51
C PHE A 120 12.91 0.41 21.87
N PHE A 121 13.90 0.92 21.11
CA PHE A 121 15.23 1.05 21.65
C PHE A 121 15.04 1.90 22.88
N SER A 122 14.99 1.24 24.04
CA SER A 122 14.80 1.87 25.32
C SER A 122 16.04 2.73 25.55
N LEU A 123 15.95 4.02 25.18
CA LEU A 123 17.03 5.00 25.37
C LEU A 123 17.51 5.03 26.82
N THR A 124 16.63 4.68 27.77
CA THR A 124 16.98 4.51 29.18
C THR A 124 18.01 3.41 29.41
N LEU A 125 17.94 2.24 28.74
CA LEU A 125 18.95 1.18 28.88
C LEU A 125 20.31 1.62 28.32
N PHE A 126 20.33 2.31 27.19
CA PHE A 126 21.57 2.88 26.64
C PHE A 126 22.19 3.95 27.56
N LEU A 127 21.37 4.86 28.12
CA LEU A 127 21.87 5.93 28.99
C LEU A 127 22.34 5.42 30.37
N VAL A 128 21.64 4.44 30.96
CA VAL A 128 22.10 3.80 32.21
C VAL A 128 23.41 3.04 31.99
N SER A 129 23.58 2.39 30.84
CA SER A 129 24.84 1.70 30.50
C SER A 129 26.00 2.68 30.46
N ILE A 130 25.84 3.82 29.76
CA ILE A 130 26.90 4.84 29.68
C ILE A 130 27.21 5.41 31.07
N LEU A 131 26.21 5.73 31.89
CA LEU A 131 26.44 6.25 33.24
C LEU A 131 27.11 5.24 34.19
N ALA A 132 26.87 3.94 34.01
CA ALA A 132 27.51 2.88 34.80
C ALA A 132 28.99 2.63 34.44
N PHE A 133 29.43 3.07 33.26
CA PHE A 133 30.85 3.00 32.85
C PHE A 133 31.62 4.31 33.08
N TYR A 134 30.94 5.36 33.56
CA TYR A 134 31.53 6.67 33.88
C TYR A 134 31.67 6.93 35.40
N PHE A 135 31.39 5.92 36.23
CA PHE A 135 31.65 5.90 37.68
C PHE A 135 32.52 4.70 38.07
#